data_AF-A0A8H8WTI0-F1
#
_entry.id   AF-A0A8H8WTI0-F1
#
_cell.length_a   1.000
_cell.length_b   1.000
_cell.length_c   1.000
_cell.angle_alpha   90.00
_cell.angle_beta   90.00
_cell.angle_gamma   90.00
#
_symmetry.space_group_name_H-M   'P 1'
#
loop_
_entity.id
_entity.type
_entity.pdbx_description
1 polymer ?
#
loop_
_entity_poly.entity_id
_entity_poly.type
_entity_poly.pdbx_seq_one_letter_code
_entity_poly.pdbx_strand_id
1 'polypeptide(L)'
;MLKRSLTLTAALIARTHPHPVAADERGPGCGMALMGEAEADARLDAALAAKPGDPDALWLFAYGALMWRPEFPFCERRAATVRGWHRRFCLWQPGFRGTPERPGVMLALDRGGQCRGFAYRIVGDDLREAVRPVWRREMRGRGYASRWVAAETAEGPVPALAFVADRAGGRYAGRLSDAAIADRIAAACGPTGPSAEYLLNTVAACEAVGLRDRHLWTMQALVAERLAHWPTARAPARREKTPHDQ
;
A
#
# COMPACT_ATOMS: atom_id res chain seq x y z
N MET A 1 -26.56 -5.82 -16.67
CA MET A 1 -25.97 -4.96 -15.60
C MET A 1 -24.81 -4.17 -16.19
N LEU A 2 -24.83 -2.84 -16.17
CA LEU A 2 -23.67 -2.04 -16.56
C LEU A 2 -22.48 -2.39 -15.64
N LYS A 3 -21.32 -2.66 -16.23
CA LYS A 3 -20.06 -2.84 -15.49
C LYS A 3 -19.69 -1.47 -14.91
N ARG A 4 -19.67 -1.33 -13.59
CA ARG A 4 -19.23 -0.09 -12.95
C ARG A 4 -17.79 0.21 -13.39
N SER A 5 -17.53 1.42 -13.87
CA SER A 5 -16.19 1.88 -14.22
C SER A 5 -15.58 2.69 -13.07
N LEU A 6 -14.25 2.62 -12.94
CA LEU A 6 -13.53 3.49 -12.02
C LEU A 6 -13.58 4.93 -12.53
N THR A 7 -13.78 5.88 -11.62
CA THR A 7 -13.72 7.32 -11.88
C THR A 7 -12.30 7.86 -11.70
N LEU A 8 -11.51 7.23 -10.82
CA LEU A 8 -10.07 7.49 -10.72
C LEU A 8 -9.37 6.81 -11.91
N THR A 9 -8.59 7.59 -12.67
CA THR A 9 -7.89 7.08 -13.86
C THR A 9 -6.43 7.51 -13.86
N ALA A 10 -5.60 6.77 -14.60
CA ALA A 10 -4.19 7.11 -14.77
C ALA A 10 -4.01 8.51 -15.40
N ALA A 11 -4.87 8.87 -16.36
CA ALA A 11 -4.85 10.19 -16.99
C ALA A 11 -5.13 11.32 -15.99
N LEU A 12 -6.09 11.10 -15.08
CA LEU A 12 -6.42 12.05 -14.02
C LEU A 12 -5.24 12.26 -13.06
N ILE A 13 -4.59 11.16 -12.67
CA ILE A 13 -3.41 11.17 -11.81
C ILE A 13 -2.25 11.90 -12.49
N ALA A 14 -1.93 11.54 -13.73
CA ALA A 14 -0.81 12.12 -14.48
C ALA A 14 -0.99 13.61 -14.76
N ARG A 15 -2.23 14.11 -14.92
CA ARG A 15 -2.49 15.55 -15.06
C ARG A 15 -2.15 16.33 -13.79
N THR A 16 -2.43 15.76 -12.62
CA THR A 16 -2.20 16.41 -11.32
C THR A 16 -0.76 16.26 -10.84
N HIS A 17 -0.17 15.08 -11.04
CA HIS A 17 1.19 14.74 -10.64
C HIS A 17 1.96 14.18 -11.85
N PRO A 18 2.39 15.03 -12.80
CA PRO A 18 3.04 14.58 -14.04
C PRO A 18 4.40 13.93 -13.79
N HIS A 19 5.06 14.29 -12.69
CA HIS A 19 6.36 13.78 -12.32
C HIS A 19 6.38 13.42 -10.82
N PRO A 20 7.03 12.30 -10.45
CA PRO A 20 7.39 12.03 -9.06
C PRO A 20 8.23 13.18 -8.46
N VAL A 21 8.14 13.36 -7.15
CA VAL A 21 9.05 14.27 -6.44
C VAL A 21 10.45 13.68 -6.45
N ALA A 22 11.50 14.48 -6.65
CA ALA A 22 12.87 13.96 -6.57
C ALA A 22 13.16 13.35 -5.18
N ALA A 23 13.78 12.16 -5.14
CA ALA A 23 14.36 11.66 -3.89
C ALA A 23 15.55 12.54 -3.50
N ASP A 24 15.71 12.77 -2.20
CA ASP A 24 16.97 13.29 -1.69
C ASP A 24 18.04 12.18 -1.64
N GLU A 25 19.27 12.53 -1.25
CA GLU A 25 20.39 11.58 -1.14
C GLU A 25 20.14 10.44 -0.14
N ARG A 26 19.18 10.60 0.79
CA ARG A 26 18.78 9.57 1.76
C ARG A 26 17.80 8.57 1.15
N GLY A 27 17.41 8.76 -0.11
CA GLY A 27 16.58 7.85 -0.89
C GLY A 27 15.08 8.04 -0.66
N PRO A 28 14.25 7.20 -1.31
CA PRO A 28 12.79 7.40 -1.35
C PRO A 28 12.12 7.29 0.03
N GLY A 29 12.77 6.67 1.01
CA GLY A 29 12.24 6.50 2.36
C GLY A 29 12.63 7.62 3.35
N CYS A 30 13.27 8.71 2.91
CA CYS A 30 13.92 9.70 3.76
C CYS A 30 13.04 10.30 4.87
N GLY A 31 11.72 10.43 4.63
CA GLY A 31 10.78 10.93 5.64
C GLY A 31 10.39 9.91 6.71
N MET A 32 10.90 8.68 6.68
CA MET A 32 10.59 7.63 7.65
C MET A 32 11.82 7.18 8.44
N ALA A 33 11.61 6.88 9.73
CA ALA A 33 12.59 6.20 10.55
C ALA A 33 12.69 4.71 10.15
N LEU A 34 13.58 4.39 9.20
CA LEU A 34 13.75 3.03 8.71
C LEU A 34 14.46 2.14 9.73
N MET A 35 13.99 0.91 9.83
CA MET A 35 14.64 -0.17 10.55
C MET A 35 15.93 -0.59 9.85
N GLY A 36 16.96 -0.87 10.66
CA GLY A 36 18.22 -1.47 10.19
C GLY A 36 18.00 -2.90 9.70
N GLU A 37 18.94 -3.40 8.90
CA GLU A 37 18.83 -4.74 8.31
C GLU A 37 18.81 -5.85 9.37
N ALA A 38 19.72 -5.78 10.35
CA ALA A 38 19.80 -6.78 11.41
C ALA A 38 18.53 -6.82 12.28
N GLU A 39 17.94 -5.66 12.60
CA GLU A 39 16.69 -5.60 13.34
C GLU A 39 15.51 -6.17 12.52
N ALA A 40 15.45 -5.86 11.22
CA ALA A 40 14.42 -6.41 10.35
C ALA A 40 14.53 -7.93 10.23
N ASP A 41 15.74 -8.45 10.05
CA ASP A 41 16.01 -9.88 9.95
C ASP A 41 15.70 -10.60 11.27
N ALA A 42 16.09 -10.05 12.43
CA ALA A 42 15.76 -10.65 13.73
C ALA A 42 14.24 -10.73 13.98
N ARG A 43 13.47 -9.73 13.53
CA ARG A 43 12.00 -9.79 13.61
C ARG A 43 11.40 -10.81 12.64
N LEU A 44 12.02 -11.04 11.48
CA LEU A 44 11.61 -12.10 10.57
C LEU A 44 11.82 -13.47 11.22
N ASP A 45 13.01 -13.69 11.78
CA ASP A 45 13.36 -14.94 12.46
C ASP A 45 12.38 -15.24 13.61
N ALA A 46 12.07 -14.22 14.43
CA ALA A 46 11.06 -14.36 15.49
C ALA A 46 9.65 -14.69 14.96
N ALA A 47 9.25 -14.12 13.81
CA ALA A 47 7.95 -14.41 13.21
C ALA A 47 7.88 -15.82 12.63
N LEU A 48 8.96 -16.29 11.99
CA LEU A 48 9.07 -17.63 11.42
C LEU A 48 9.19 -18.71 12.51
N ALA A 49 9.87 -18.43 13.62
CA ALA A 49 9.93 -19.34 14.77
C ALA A 49 8.53 -19.62 15.37
N ALA A 50 7.61 -18.66 15.27
CA ALA A 50 6.23 -18.80 15.71
C ALA A 50 5.27 -19.31 14.61
N LYS A 51 5.79 -19.75 13.45
CA LYS A 51 4.98 -20.19 12.32
C LYS A 51 4.21 -21.47 12.66
N PRO A 52 2.87 -21.47 12.56
CA PRO A 52 2.08 -22.67 12.74
C PRO A 52 2.01 -23.51 11.45
N GLY A 53 1.62 -24.78 11.59
CA GLY A 53 1.33 -25.67 10.48
C GLY A 53 2.57 -26.26 9.81
N ASP A 54 2.45 -26.58 8.53
CA ASP A 54 3.45 -27.24 7.70
C ASP A 54 4.81 -26.53 7.77
N PRO A 55 5.90 -27.17 8.24
CA PRO A 55 7.24 -26.56 8.36
C PRO A 55 7.77 -26.01 7.04
N ASP A 56 7.43 -26.64 5.91
CA ASP A 56 8.02 -26.39 4.59
C ASP A 56 7.16 -25.44 3.72
N ALA A 57 6.05 -24.95 4.28
CA ALA A 57 5.18 -23.98 3.64
C ALA A 57 4.86 -22.78 4.54
N LEU A 58 4.68 -21.63 3.89
CA LEU A 58 4.20 -20.41 4.52
C LEU A 58 3.09 -19.80 3.67
N TRP A 59 1.98 -19.43 4.31
CA TRP A 59 0.97 -18.60 3.66
C TRP A 59 1.18 -17.14 4.01
N LEU A 60 1.11 -16.25 3.03
CA LEU A 60 1.14 -14.79 3.22
C LEU A 60 -0.20 -14.19 2.83
N PHE A 61 -0.82 -13.44 3.74
CA PHE A 61 -2.08 -12.75 3.48
C PHE A 61 -1.85 -11.35 2.91
N ALA A 62 -2.28 -11.16 1.67
CA ALA A 62 -2.19 -9.91 0.92
C ALA A 62 -3.53 -9.19 0.88
N TYR A 63 -3.53 -7.93 1.30
CA TYR A 63 -4.72 -7.06 1.33
C TYR A 63 -4.48 -5.67 0.74
N GLY A 64 -3.29 -5.38 0.21
CA GLY A 64 -2.91 -4.08 -0.34
C GLY A 64 -2.06 -4.25 -1.59
N ALA A 65 -0.88 -3.60 -1.66
CA ALA A 65 0.01 -3.68 -2.81
C ALA A 65 0.40 -5.10 -3.21
N LEU A 66 0.55 -6.01 -2.25
CA LEU A 66 0.91 -7.42 -2.51
C LEU A 66 -0.13 -8.16 -3.36
N MET A 67 -1.36 -7.63 -3.49
CA MET A 67 -2.37 -8.22 -4.38
C MET A 67 -2.08 -8.00 -5.87
N TRP A 68 -1.34 -6.96 -6.23
CA TRP A 68 -0.99 -6.62 -7.62
C TRP A 68 0.51 -6.53 -7.88
N ARG A 69 1.32 -6.51 -6.82
CA ARG A 69 2.78 -6.52 -6.87
C ARG A 69 3.34 -7.36 -5.71
N PRO A 70 3.20 -8.70 -5.78
CA PRO A 70 3.65 -9.61 -4.73
C PRO A 70 5.17 -9.55 -4.55
N GLU A 71 5.97 -9.63 -5.63
CA GLU A 71 7.44 -9.58 -5.56
C GLU A 71 8.07 -10.68 -4.66
N PHE A 72 7.45 -11.86 -4.61
CA PHE A 72 7.98 -13.07 -3.98
C PHE A 72 7.51 -14.32 -4.74
N PRO A 73 8.23 -15.45 -4.67
CA PRO A 73 7.79 -16.70 -5.28
C PRO A 73 6.59 -17.28 -4.52
N PHE A 74 5.59 -17.77 -5.25
CA PHE A 74 4.46 -18.51 -4.69
C PHE A 74 4.02 -19.60 -5.66
N CYS A 75 3.62 -20.76 -5.14
CA CYS A 75 3.12 -21.88 -5.96
C CYS A 75 1.59 -21.88 -6.06
N GLU A 76 0.91 -21.16 -5.18
CA GLU A 76 -0.55 -21.17 -5.09
C GLU A 76 -1.07 -19.83 -4.56
N ARG A 77 -2.26 -19.44 -5.02
CA ARG A 77 -2.96 -18.25 -4.53
C ARG A 77 -4.45 -18.55 -4.38
N ARG A 78 -4.98 -18.30 -3.18
CA ARG A 78 -6.41 -18.47 -2.86
C ARG A 78 -7.05 -17.15 -2.49
N ALA A 79 -8.29 -16.93 -2.90
CA ALA A 79 -9.10 -15.88 -2.30
C ALA A 79 -9.35 -16.22 -0.82
N ALA A 80 -9.14 -15.24 0.07
CA ALA A 80 -9.26 -15.48 1.50
C ALA A 80 -9.94 -14.33 2.23
N THR A 81 -10.61 -14.66 3.35
CA THR A 81 -11.17 -13.69 4.28
C THR A 81 -10.52 -13.85 5.64
N VAL A 82 -10.07 -12.74 6.22
CA VAL A 82 -9.54 -12.70 7.58
C VAL A 82 -10.50 -11.89 8.45
N ARG A 83 -11.03 -12.49 9.51
CA ARG A 83 -11.96 -11.87 10.46
C ARG A 83 -11.23 -11.20 11.62
N GLY A 84 -11.85 -10.19 12.22
CA GLY A 84 -11.26 -9.37 13.29
C GLY A 84 -10.30 -8.28 12.77
N TRP A 85 -10.15 -8.16 11.46
CA TRP A 85 -9.25 -7.22 10.79
C TRP A 85 -9.95 -6.51 9.64
N HIS A 86 -9.74 -5.21 9.50
CA HIS A 86 -10.34 -4.37 8.47
C HIS A 86 -9.25 -3.60 7.74
N ARG A 87 -9.32 -3.60 6.40
CA ARG A 87 -8.47 -2.78 5.54
C ARG A 87 -8.77 -1.29 5.80
N ARG A 88 -7.78 -0.50 6.20
CA ARG A 88 -7.95 0.94 6.48
C ARG A 88 -6.76 1.75 6.02
N PHE A 89 -7.00 2.95 5.47
CA PHE A 89 -5.99 3.98 5.28
C PHE A 89 -5.62 4.61 6.63
N CYS A 90 -4.80 3.91 7.41
CA CYS A 90 -4.47 4.28 8.79
C CYS A 90 -2.97 4.31 9.09
N LEU A 91 -2.12 4.32 8.05
CA LEU A 91 -0.68 4.52 8.21
C LEU A 91 -0.22 5.78 7.49
N TRP A 92 0.39 6.71 8.24
CA TRP A 92 1.09 7.83 7.64
C TRP A 92 2.26 7.32 6.78
N GLN A 93 2.43 7.95 5.62
CA GLN A 93 3.52 7.66 4.70
C GLN A 93 4.22 8.96 4.27
N PRO A 94 5.15 9.48 5.10
CA PRO A 94 5.96 10.67 4.82
C PRO A 94 7.14 10.39 3.85
N GLY A 95 7.18 9.23 3.22
CA GLY A 95 8.15 8.86 2.18
C GLY A 95 7.49 8.02 1.09
N PHE A 96 8.29 7.48 0.17
CA PHE A 96 7.87 6.69 -0.99
C PHE A 96 6.87 7.45 -1.89
N ARG A 97 5.57 7.27 -1.66
CA ARG A 97 4.49 7.94 -2.41
C ARG A 97 4.00 9.24 -1.74
N GLY A 98 4.75 9.74 -0.76
CA GLY A 98 4.52 11.03 -0.11
C GLY A 98 5.85 11.65 0.32
N THR A 99 5.77 12.81 0.98
CA THR A 99 6.92 13.53 1.57
C THR A 99 6.62 13.92 3.02
N PRO A 100 7.60 14.40 3.80
CA PRO A 100 7.34 14.93 5.15
C PRO A 100 6.32 16.08 5.17
N GLU A 101 6.35 16.95 4.16
CA GLU A 101 5.45 18.11 4.02
C GLU A 101 4.06 17.70 3.55
N ARG A 102 3.99 16.68 2.68
CA ARG A 102 2.75 16.14 2.12
C ARG A 102 2.71 14.62 2.30
N PRO A 103 2.50 14.13 3.54
CA PRO A 103 2.48 12.70 3.80
C PRO A 103 1.23 12.09 3.18
N GLY A 104 1.42 10.94 2.53
CA GLY A 104 0.32 10.10 2.10
C GLY A 104 -0.26 9.29 3.26
N VAL A 105 -1.31 8.54 2.96
CA VAL A 105 -1.86 7.51 3.86
C VAL A 105 -1.90 6.17 3.14
N MET A 106 -1.54 5.10 3.84
CA MET A 106 -1.46 3.75 3.30
C MET A 106 -2.40 2.79 4.00
N LEU A 107 -2.77 1.72 3.28
CA LEU A 107 -3.57 0.65 3.86
C LEU A 107 -2.78 -0.15 4.88
N ALA A 108 -3.42 -0.49 5.99
CA ALA A 108 -3.04 -1.57 6.86
C ALA A 108 -4.28 -2.39 7.26
N LEU A 109 -4.05 -3.55 7.86
CA LEU A 109 -5.08 -4.22 8.65
C LEU A 109 -5.12 -3.59 10.04
N ASP A 110 -6.23 -2.93 10.36
CA ASP A 110 -6.53 -2.48 11.72
C ASP A 110 -7.62 -3.36 12.33
N ARG A 111 -7.77 -3.32 13.65
CA ARG A 111 -8.69 -4.16 14.40
C ARG A 111 -10.16 -3.94 13.99
N GLY A 112 -10.92 -5.04 14.00
CA GLY A 112 -12.37 -5.10 13.79
C GLY A 112 -12.78 -5.53 12.38
N GLY A 113 -14.06 -5.89 12.21
CA GLY A 113 -14.63 -6.24 10.91
C GLY A 113 -14.02 -7.49 10.26
N GLN A 114 -13.92 -7.47 8.93
CA GLN A 114 -13.27 -8.50 8.13
C GLN A 114 -12.57 -7.87 6.93
N CYS A 115 -11.56 -8.56 6.42
CA CYS A 115 -10.82 -8.15 5.23
C CYS A 115 -10.77 -9.30 4.24
N ARG A 116 -11.14 -9.02 3.00
CA ARG A 116 -10.95 -9.94 1.88
C ARG A 116 -9.63 -9.62 1.20
N GLY A 117 -8.91 -10.65 0.77
CA GLY A 117 -7.64 -10.54 0.09
C GLY A 117 -7.24 -11.85 -0.57
N PHE A 118 -5.94 -12.06 -0.71
CA PHE A 118 -5.38 -13.34 -1.16
C PHE A 118 -4.49 -13.95 -0.09
N ALA A 119 -4.53 -15.27 0.03
CA ALA A 119 -3.50 -16.06 0.69
C ALA A 119 -2.58 -16.63 -0.40
N TYR A 120 -1.30 -16.31 -0.34
CA TYR A 120 -0.27 -16.84 -1.24
C TYR A 120 0.51 -17.94 -0.52
N ARG A 121 0.60 -19.13 -1.11
CA ARG A 121 1.41 -20.22 -0.59
C ARG A 121 2.82 -20.11 -1.13
N ILE A 122 3.77 -20.01 -0.22
CA ILE A 122 5.20 -19.97 -0.48
C ILE A 122 5.76 -21.29 0.02
N VAL A 123 6.54 -21.95 -0.83
CA VAL A 123 7.20 -23.23 -0.53
C VAL A 123 8.66 -23.12 -0.96
N GLY A 124 9.53 -23.91 -0.34
CA GLY A 124 10.92 -24.03 -0.74
C GLY A 124 11.81 -24.44 0.42
N ASP A 125 13.04 -24.82 0.08
CA ASP A 125 14.03 -25.34 1.03
C ASP A 125 14.45 -24.28 2.07
N ASP A 126 14.32 -22.99 1.72
CA ASP A 126 14.54 -21.87 2.63
C ASP A 126 13.40 -20.84 2.54
N LEU A 127 12.39 -21.02 3.40
CA LEU A 127 11.27 -20.09 3.54
C LEU A 127 11.71 -18.69 3.99
N ARG A 128 12.80 -18.60 4.75
CA ARG A 128 13.30 -17.33 5.25
C ARG A 128 13.79 -16.49 4.09
N GLU A 129 14.64 -17.03 3.22
CA GLU A 129 15.12 -16.33 2.03
C GLU A 129 13.97 -16.00 1.06
N ALA A 130 12.98 -16.88 0.90
CA ALA A 130 11.82 -16.62 0.04
C ALA A 130 10.98 -15.42 0.51
N VAL A 131 10.81 -15.23 1.83
CA VAL A 131 9.97 -14.17 2.42
C VAL A 131 10.76 -12.89 2.74
N ARG A 132 12.07 -12.97 2.87
CA ARG A 132 12.92 -11.84 3.27
C ARG A 132 12.77 -10.58 2.38
N PRO A 133 12.65 -10.65 1.04
CA PRO A 133 12.45 -9.46 0.21
C PRO A 133 11.15 -8.72 0.55
N VAL A 134 10.02 -9.43 0.65
CA VAL A 134 8.73 -8.83 1.00
C VAL A 134 8.71 -8.34 2.44
N TRP A 135 9.34 -9.09 3.36
CA TRP A 135 9.50 -8.67 4.74
C TRP A 135 10.23 -7.34 4.85
N ARG A 136 11.37 -7.18 4.17
CA ARG A 136 12.14 -5.94 4.16
C ARG A 136 11.34 -4.78 3.58
N ARG A 137 10.61 -5.01 2.49
CA ARG A 137 9.78 -4.00 1.85
C ARG A 137 8.69 -3.46 2.79
N GLU A 138 8.01 -4.34 3.53
CA GLU A 138 6.89 -3.95 4.37
C GLU A 138 7.33 -3.50 5.77
N MET A 139 8.22 -4.24 6.44
CA MET A 139 8.52 -4.05 7.87
C MET A 139 9.54 -2.94 8.17
N ARG A 140 10.42 -2.59 7.22
CA ARG A 140 11.47 -1.59 7.48
C ARG A 140 10.92 -0.21 7.80
N GLY A 141 9.75 0.13 7.27
CA GLY A 141 9.14 1.43 7.51
C GLY A 141 8.55 1.62 8.92
N ARG A 142 8.65 0.66 9.85
CA ARG A 142 8.08 0.74 11.22
C ARG A 142 6.58 1.11 11.27
N GLY A 143 5.82 0.76 10.23
CA GLY A 143 4.38 0.98 10.17
C GLY A 143 3.56 -0.27 10.49
N TYR A 144 4.20 -1.44 10.43
CA TYR A 144 3.53 -2.72 10.59
C TYR A 144 4.13 -3.56 11.71
N ALA A 145 3.28 -4.38 12.31
CA ALA A 145 3.63 -5.56 13.06
C ALA A 145 3.26 -6.81 12.24
N SER A 146 3.91 -7.94 12.51
CA SER A 146 3.52 -9.23 11.94
C SER A 146 2.52 -9.94 12.85
N ARG A 147 1.55 -10.65 12.25
CA ARG A 147 0.63 -11.55 12.94
C ARG A 147 0.35 -12.78 12.09
N TRP A 148 0.29 -13.94 12.74
CA TRP A 148 -0.34 -15.13 12.17
C TRP A 148 -1.86 -15.00 12.35
N VAL A 149 -2.58 -15.06 11.24
CA VAL A 149 -4.05 -14.94 11.20
C VAL A 149 -4.66 -16.17 10.54
N ALA A 150 -5.87 -16.55 10.92
CA ALA A 150 -6.64 -17.55 10.20
C ALA A 150 -7.25 -16.91 8.95
N ALA A 151 -6.76 -17.32 7.77
CA ALA A 151 -7.28 -16.88 6.48
C ALA A 151 -8.27 -17.94 5.96
N GLU A 152 -9.55 -17.61 5.95
CA GLU A 152 -10.63 -18.48 5.49
C GLU A 152 -10.65 -18.53 3.96
N THR A 153 -10.39 -19.72 3.39
CA THR A 153 -10.44 -19.97 1.95
C THR A 153 -11.58 -20.93 1.60
N ALA A 154 -11.90 -21.08 0.32
CA ALA A 154 -12.89 -22.05 -0.15
C ALA A 154 -12.54 -23.51 0.20
N GLU A 155 -11.24 -23.80 0.37
CA GLU A 155 -10.70 -25.11 0.72
C GLU A 155 -10.48 -25.29 2.23
N GLY A 156 -10.93 -24.32 3.04
CA GLY A 156 -10.75 -24.30 4.48
C GLY A 156 -9.80 -23.21 4.97
N PRO A 157 -9.71 -23.01 6.29
CA PRO A 157 -8.84 -22.01 6.88
C PRO A 157 -7.37 -22.42 6.78
N VAL A 158 -6.50 -21.47 6.41
CA VAL A 158 -5.04 -21.63 6.45
C VAL A 158 -4.42 -20.57 7.37
N PRO A 159 -3.40 -20.90 8.18
CA PRO A 159 -2.69 -19.88 8.94
C PRO A 159 -1.79 -19.07 8.02
N ALA A 160 -1.95 -17.75 8.01
CA ALA A 160 -1.22 -16.86 7.12
C ALA A 160 -0.52 -15.73 7.89
N LEU A 161 0.70 -15.41 7.47
CA LEU A 161 1.43 -14.24 7.90
C LEU A 161 0.78 -12.99 7.31
N ALA A 162 0.37 -12.07 8.16
CA ALA A 162 -0.20 -10.79 7.77
C ALA A 162 0.59 -9.64 8.41
N PHE A 163 0.79 -8.58 7.63
CA PHE A 163 1.29 -7.30 8.13
C PHE A 163 0.10 -6.49 8.63
N VAL A 164 0.05 -6.17 9.92
CA VAL A 164 -1.04 -5.42 10.56
C VAL A 164 -0.54 -4.06 11.03
N ALA A 165 -1.43 -3.09 11.20
CA ALA A 165 -1.04 -1.77 11.69
C ALA A 165 -0.34 -1.89 13.06
N ASP A 166 0.88 -1.35 13.17
CA ASP A 166 1.51 -1.17 14.47
C ASP A 166 0.91 0.05 15.17
N ARG A 167 -0.10 -0.20 16.01
CA ARG A 167 -0.84 0.85 16.72
C ARG A 167 -0.02 1.56 17.81
N ALA A 168 1.11 1.00 18.22
CA ALA A 168 2.03 1.65 19.16
C ALA A 168 3.07 2.53 18.43
N GLY A 169 3.25 2.32 17.12
CA GLY A 169 4.22 3.05 16.32
C GLY A 169 3.74 4.44 15.89
N GLY A 170 4.67 5.38 15.74
CA GLY A 170 4.39 6.76 15.33
C GLY A 170 3.79 6.93 13.94
N ARG A 171 3.74 5.86 13.13
CA ARG A 171 3.08 5.87 11.82
C ARG A 171 1.58 5.59 11.88
N TYR A 172 1.04 5.14 13.01
CA TYR A 172 -0.39 4.87 13.11
C TYR A 172 -1.20 6.17 13.15
N ALA A 173 -1.99 6.41 12.09
CA ALA A 173 -2.80 7.61 11.93
C ALA A 173 -4.16 7.52 12.65
N GLY A 174 -4.49 6.37 13.25
CA GLY A 174 -5.80 6.16 13.84
C GLY A 174 -6.92 6.12 12.79
N ARG A 175 -8.11 6.58 13.20
CA ARG A 175 -9.26 6.72 12.31
C ARG A 175 -9.28 8.13 11.73
N LEU A 176 -9.06 8.23 10.43
CA LEU A 176 -9.26 9.45 9.65
C LEU A 176 -10.66 9.41 9.01
N SER A 177 -11.24 10.58 8.77
CA SER A 177 -12.47 10.69 7.99
C SER A 177 -12.19 10.37 6.51
N ASP A 178 -13.22 9.91 5.81
CA ASP A 178 -13.14 9.62 4.37
C ASP A 178 -12.69 10.83 3.55
N ALA A 179 -13.15 12.04 3.93
CA ALA A 179 -12.70 13.29 3.31
C ALA A 179 -11.20 13.53 3.54
N ALA A 180 -10.71 13.38 4.78
CA ALA A 180 -9.31 13.58 5.11
C ALA A 180 -8.39 12.55 4.42
N ILE A 181 -8.84 11.29 4.34
CA ILE A 181 -8.11 10.24 3.60
C ILE A 181 -7.99 10.64 2.12
N ALA A 182 -9.10 11.03 1.50
CA ALA A 182 -9.12 11.39 0.10
C ALA A 182 -8.27 12.65 -0.18
N ASP A 183 -8.30 13.66 0.70
CA ASP A 183 -7.45 14.87 0.58
C ASP A 183 -5.97 14.49 0.59
N ARG A 184 -5.56 13.62 1.52
CA ARG A 184 -4.17 13.16 1.65
C ARG A 184 -3.72 12.34 0.45
N ILE A 185 -4.54 11.39 -0.01
CA ILE A 185 -4.21 10.56 -1.18
C ILE A 185 -4.13 11.41 -2.46
N ALA A 186 -5.03 12.37 -2.64
CA ALA A 186 -5.02 13.25 -3.81
C ALA A 186 -3.80 14.17 -3.83
N ALA A 187 -3.40 14.72 -2.68
CA ALA A 187 -2.30 15.68 -2.59
C ALA A 187 -0.91 15.05 -2.53
N ALA A 188 -0.78 13.81 -2.06
CA ALA A 188 0.51 13.18 -1.84
C ALA A 188 1.11 12.60 -3.13
N CYS A 189 2.34 13.03 -3.42
CA CYS A 189 3.23 12.46 -4.42
C CYS A 189 4.63 12.44 -3.82
N GLY A 190 5.34 11.33 -3.99
CA GLY A 190 6.73 11.21 -3.52
C GLY A 190 7.62 10.59 -4.60
N PRO A 191 8.85 10.20 -4.24
CA PRO A 191 9.82 9.66 -5.19
C PRO A 191 9.43 8.38 -5.93
N THR A 192 8.51 7.59 -5.37
CA THR A 192 7.98 6.39 -6.03
C THR A 192 6.63 6.62 -6.71
N GLY A 193 6.26 7.90 -6.90
CA GLY A 193 5.07 8.33 -7.61
C GLY A 193 3.91 8.75 -6.72
N PRO A 194 2.73 9.03 -7.31
CA PRO A 194 1.56 9.54 -6.59
C PRO A 194 0.95 8.50 -5.64
N SER A 195 0.38 8.94 -4.52
CA SER A 195 -0.39 8.06 -3.61
C SER A 195 -1.68 7.56 -4.28
N ALA A 196 -2.32 8.38 -5.12
CA ALA A 196 -3.51 8.02 -5.87
C ALA A 196 -3.32 6.80 -6.80
N GLU A 197 -2.11 6.60 -7.33
CA GLU A 197 -1.80 5.44 -8.18
C GLU A 197 -1.85 4.12 -7.38
N TYR A 198 -1.39 4.15 -6.13
CA TYR A 198 -1.52 3.01 -5.22
C TYR A 198 -2.99 2.64 -4.98
N LEU A 199 -3.86 3.63 -4.75
CA LEU A 199 -5.29 3.41 -4.59
C LEU A 199 -5.89 2.81 -5.88
N LEU A 200 -5.60 3.41 -7.04
CA LEU A 200 -6.09 2.94 -8.33
C LEU A 200 -5.72 1.47 -8.58
N ASN A 201 -4.45 1.11 -8.43
CA ASN A 201 -3.97 -0.25 -8.63
C ASN A 201 -4.62 -1.22 -7.65
N THR A 202 -4.82 -0.81 -6.40
CA THR A 202 -5.44 -1.65 -5.38
C THR A 202 -6.91 -1.91 -5.65
N VAL A 203 -7.68 -0.90 -6.09
CA VAL A 203 -9.09 -1.09 -6.47
C VAL A 203 -9.19 -1.96 -7.73
N ALA A 204 -8.34 -1.71 -8.74
CA ALA A 204 -8.31 -2.50 -9.96
C ALA A 204 -8.00 -3.98 -9.70
N ALA A 205 -7.04 -4.27 -8.81
CA ALA A 205 -6.71 -5.63 -8.40
C ALA A 205 -7.89 -6.34 -7.71
N CYS A 206 -8.65 -5.61 -6.90
CA CYS A 206 -9.85 -6.13 -6.26
C CYS A 206 -10.95 -6.44 -7.31
N GLU A 207 -11.19 -5.53 -8.25
CA GLU A 207 -12.19 -5.71 -9.31
C GLU A 207 -11.86 -6.86 -10.26
N ALA A 208 -10.58 -7.02 -10.63
CA ALA A 208 -10.12 -8.09 -11.51
C ALA A 208 -10.47 -9.50 -11.01
N VAL A 209 -10.69 -9.67 -9.70
CA VAL A 209 -11.06 -10.95 -9.08
C VAL A 209 -12.45 -10.95 -8.44
N GLY A 210 -13.27 -9.94 -8.71
CA GLY A 210 -14.62 -9.82 -8.15
C GLY A 210 -14.67 -9.54 -6.63
N LEU A 211 -13.57 -9.06 -6.04
CA LEU A 211 -13.53 -8.62 -4.65
C LEU A 211 -14.11 -7.20 -4.58
N ARG A 212 -15.37 -7.09 -4.17
CA ARG A 212 -16.03 -5.79 -3.97
C ARG A 212 -15.69 -5.22 -2.59
N ASP A 213 -14.90 -4.17 -2.57
CA ASP A 213 -14.58 -3.39 -1.36
C ASP A 213 -15.25 -2.01 -1.42
N ARG A 214 -16.28 -1.81 -0.59
CA ARG A 214 -17.07 -0.57 -0.59
C ARG A 214 -16.25 0.66 -0.21
N HIS A 215 -15.29 0.52 0.71
CA HIS A 215 -14.48 1.65 1.15
C HIS A 215 -13.51 2.07 0.05
N LEU A 216 -12.82 1.12 -0.59
CA LEU A 216 -11.96 1.43 -1.73
C LEU A 216 -12.71 2.09 -2.89
N TRP A 217 -13.93 1.62 -3.19
CA TRP A 217 -14.80 2.25 -4.20
C TRP A 217 -15.22 3.67 -3.86
N THR A 218 -15.45 3.95 -2.58
CA THR A 218 -15.74 5.30 -2.08
C THR A 218 -14.49 6.18 -2.20
N MET A 219 -13.34 5.67 -1.77
CA MET A 219 -12.07 6.40 -1.83
C MET A 219 -11.67 6.74 -3.26
N GLN A 220 -11.79 5.81 -4.21
CA GLN A 220 -11.43 6.13 -5.61
C GLN A 220 -12.33 7.21 -6.21
N ALA A 221 -13.60 7.29 -5.80
CA ALA A 221 -14.50 8.34 -6.27
C ALA A 221 -14.12 9.70 -5.65
N LEU A 222 -13.94 9.74 -4.33
CA LEU A 222 -13.57 10.97 -3.61
C LEU A 222 -12.21 11.52 -4.02
N VAL A 223 -11.23 10.65 -4.29
CA VAL A 223 -9.92 11.06 -4.80
C VAL A 223 -10.03 11.57 -6.23
N ALA A 224 -10.84 10.92 -7.08
CA ALA A 224 -11.06 11.41 -8.44
C ALA A 224 -11.68 12.81 -8.46
N GLU A 225 -12.67 13.07 -7.60
CA GLU A 225 -13.27 14.40 -7.45
C GLU A 225 -12.22 15.47 -7.09
N ARG A 226 -11.32 15.18 -6.16
CA ARG A 226 -10.25 16.12 -5.76
C ARG A 226 -9.25 16.38 -6.88
N LEU A 227 -8.85 15.33 -7.60
CA LEU A 227 -7.94 15.46 -8.74
C LEU A 227 -8.61 16.19 -9.93
N ALA A 228 -9.94 16.09 -10.07
CA ALA A 228 -10.69 16.83 -11.08
C ALA A 228 -10.64 18.34 -10.83
N HIS A 229 -10.72 18.77 -9.57
CA HIS A 229 -10.65 20.17 -9.15
C HIS A 229 -9.22 20.65 -8.83
N TRP A 230 -8.20 19.82 -9.08
CA TRP A 230 -6.83 20.18 -8.76
C TRP A 230 -6.33 21.32 -9.66
N PRO A 231 -5.78 22.41 -9.11
CA PRO A 231 -5.28 23.51 -9.92
C PRO A 231 -4.14 23.02 -10.80
N THR A 232 -4.32 23.14 -12.12
CA THR A 232 -3.25 22.85 -13.07
C THR A 232 -2.19 23.93 -12.92
N ALA A 233 -0.92 23.54 -12.76
CA ALA A 233 0.17 24.52 -12.74
C ALA A 233 0.10 25.37 -14.02
N ARG A 234 0.00 26.69 -13.88
CA ARG A 234 0.13 27.62 -15.01
C ARG A 234 1.47 27.34 -15.68
N ALA A 235 1.47 27.13 -17.00
CA ALA A 235 2.70 27.08 -17.78
C ALA A 235 3.52 28.36 -17.46
N PRO A 236 4.85 28.27 -17.30
CA PRO A 236 5.65 29.47 -17.12
C PRO A 236 5.41 30.40 -18.32
N ALA A 237 5.08 31.66 -18.03
CA ALA A 237 4.93 32.68 -19.06
C ALA A 237 6.17 32.64 -19.95
N ARG A 238 5.98 32.50 -21.26
CA ARG A 238 7.07 32.64 -22.23
C ARG A 238 7.72 33.98 -21.93
N ARG A 239 9.00 33.98 -21.55
CA ARG A 239 9.79 35.21 -21.53
C ARG A 239 9.79 35.70 -22.98
N GLU A 240 9.03 36.76 -23.24
CA GLU A 240 9.20 37.54 -24.45
C GLU A 240 10.67 37.96 -24.47
N LYS A 241 11.40 37.49 -25.49
CA LYS A 241 12.72 38.04 -25.79
C LYS A 241 12.45 39.47 -26.24
N THR A 242 12.73 40.43 -25.37
CA THR A 242 12.87 41.82 -25.76
C THR A 242 13.97 41.87 -26.83
N PRO A 243 13.70 42.37 -28.05
CA PRO A 243 14.76 42.75 -28.96
C PRO A 243 15.41 44.01 -28.36
N HIS A 244 16.65 43.90 -27.89
CA HIS A 244 17.56 45.04 -27.89
C HIS A 244 18.50 44.79 -29.07
N ASP A 245 18.24 45.44 -30.19
CA ASP A 245 18.68 46.80 -30.58
C ASP A 245 20.12 46.79 -31.09
N GLN A 246 20.28 47.59 -32.15
CA GLN A 246 21.33 47.59 -33.17
C GLN A 246 22.76 47.80 -32.65
#